data_AF-A0AAD9D138-F1
#
_entry.id   AF-A0AAD9D138-F1
#
_cell.length_a   1.000
_cell.length_b   1.000
_cell.length_c   1.000
_cell.angle_alpha   90.00
_cell.angle_beta   90.00
_cell.angle_gamma   90.00
#
_symmetry.space_group_name_H-M   'P 1'
#
loop_
_entity.id
_entity.type
_entity.pdbx_description
1 polymer ?
#
loop_
_entity_poly.entity_id
_entity_poly.type
_entity_poly.pdbx_seq_one_letter_code
_entity_poly.pdbx_strand_id
1 'polypeptide(L)'
;MSLHPPHLPSPAQTPDNQAMNGVGQLPGSMSGEEGRKKIRDEVETRLGQLSQDLYELEICAGAVVKGQEDRIPEYMKRINEQFVKLNELSRQMQPPPESGQTGDSVPKQVVENVDGYRNPHTYTKNALSRATGENQYALGRILGLESFRRQLHDAIGAELPSVPLPPRRHQPLPASAPAGDDATRSMATQEEPPQANGDTNGHDGLDHVQVKVEGNVNGEA
;
A
#
# COMPACT_ATOMS: atom_id res chain seq x y z
N MET A 1 -8.54 -49.41 17.11
CA MET A 1 -7.74 -48.75 16.07
C MET A 1 -8.32 -47.35 15.89
N SER A 2 -7.89 -46.39 16.70
CA SER A 2 -8.44 -45.04 16.69
C SER A 2 -7.69 -44.20 15.66
N LEU A 3 -8.37 -43.84 14.56
CA LEU A 3 -7.84 -42.98 13.51
C LEU A 3 -7.96 -41.52 13.97
N HIS A 4 -6.90 -40.98 14.56
CA HIS A 4 -6.77 -39.54 14.78
C HIS A 4 -6.45 -38.87 13.44
N PRO A 5 -7.26 -37.92 12.94
CA PRO A 5 -6.92 -37.17 11.74
C PRO A 5 -5.71 -36.24 12.01
N PRO A 6 -4.79 -36.08 11.05
CA PRO A 6 -3.64 -35.18 11.22
C PRO A 6 -4.16 -33.74 11.32
N HIS A 7 -3.80 -33.08 12.42
CA HIS A 7 -4.05 -31.65 12.64
C HIS A 7 -3.47 -30.84 11.48
N LEU A 8 -4.34 -30.19 10.71
CA LEU A 8 -3.93 -29.13 9.81
C LEU A 8 -3.31 -28.00 10.65
N PRO A 9 -2.18 -27.41 10.24
CA PRO A 9 -1.71 -26.18 10.87
C PRO A 9 -2.82 -25.14 10.75
N SER A 10 -3.15 -24.49 11.87
CA SER A 10 -4.13 -23.41 11.89
C SER A 10 -3.84 -22.41 10.76
N PRO A 11 -4.87 -21.87 10.10
CA PRO A 11 -4.67 -20.80 9.13
C PRO A 11 -3.80 -19.74 9.78
N ALA A 12 -2.75 -19.31 9.07
CA ALA A 12 -1.90 -18.20 9.49
C ALA A 12 -2.83 -17.07 9.96
N GLN A 13 -2.52 -16.47 11.11
CA GLN A 13 -3.26 -15.31 11.62
C GLN A 13 -3.45 -14.34 10.46
N THR A 14 -4.69 -14.21 9.98
CA THR A 14 -5.09 -13.01 9.26
C THR A 14 -4.73 -11.86 10.18
N PRO A 15 -3.92 -10.88 9.75
CA PRO A 15 -3.54 -9.78 10.61
C PRO A 15 -4.81 -9.07 11.06
N ASP A 16 -5.23 -9.34 12.31
CA ASP A 16 -6.32 -8.69 12.97
C ASP A 16 -5.94 -7.22 13.15
N ASN A 17 -6.60 -6.36 12.37
CA ASN A 17 -6.97 -4.97 12.65
C ASN A 17 -5.95 -3.95 13.20
N GLN A 18 -4.66 -4.27 13.37
CA GLN A 18 -3.62 -3.28 13.70
C GLN A 18 -2.75 -2.86 12.50
N ALA A 19 -2.88 -3.55 11.35
CA ALA A 19 -2.09 -3.26 10.15
C ALA A 19 -2.84 -2.48 9.04
N MET A 20 -4.09 -2.05 9.27
CA MET A 20 -4.82 -1.18 8.33
C MET A 20 -4.33 0.29 8.36
N ASN A 21 -3.29 0.59 9.13
CA ASN A 21 -2.55 1.87 9.07
C ASN A 21 -1.20 1.78 8.35
N GLY A 22 -0.82 0.64 7.75
CA GLY A 22 0.59 0.39 7.44
C GLY A 22 0.97 -0.33 6.15
N VAL A 23 0.06 -0.58 5.20
CA VAL A 23 0.45 -1.19 3.91
C VAL A 23 0.53 -0.12 2.83
N GLY A 24 1.66 0.59 2.83
CA GLY A 24 2.01 1.59 1.81
C GLY A 24 3.16 2.52 2.17
N GLN A 25 3.67 2.52 3.41
CA GLN A 25 4.69 3.49 3.81
C GLN A 25 6.11 2.99 3.54
N LEU A 26 6.54 3.18 2.28
CA LEU A 26 7.95 3.46 2.01
C LEU A 26 8.36 4.67 2.89
N PRO A 27 9.53 4.66 3.57
CA PRO A 27 9.93 5.67 4.55
C PRO A 27 10.32 7.05 3.94
N GLY A 28 9.60 7.51 2.92
CA GLY A 28 9.81 8.81 2.27
C GLY A 28 8.57 9.48 1.64
N SER A 29 7.36 8.91 1.77
CA SER A 29 6.17 9.36 1.00
C SER A 29 5.07 10.10 1.80
N MET A 30 5.24 10.32 3.12
CA MET A 30 4.22 10.94 3.98
C MET A 30 3.80 12.35 3.53
N SER A 31 4.75 13.17 3.07
CA SER A 31 4.48 14.55 2.64
C SER A 31 3.65 14.65 1.35
N GLY A 32 3.86 13.71 0.42
CA GLY A 32 3.16 13.71 -0.87
C GLY A 32 1.74 13.16 -0.81
N GLU A 33 1.44 12.26 0.13
CA GLU A 33 0.10 11.68 0.29
C GLU A 33 -0.86 12.64 1.00
N GLU A 34 -0.40 13.33 2.04
CA GLU A 34 -1.17 14.38 2.71
C GLU A 34 -1.47 15.57 1.78
N GLY A 35 -0.51 15.97 0.95
CA GLY A 35 -0.71 17.00 -0.07
C GLY A 35 -1.80 16.62 -1.08
N ARG A 36 -1.76 15.40 -1.61
CA ARG A 36 -2.80 14.87 -2.51
C ARG A 36 -4.16 14.78 -1.85
N LYS A 37 -4.21 14.36 -0.58
CA LYS A 37 -5.46 14.34 0.19
C LYS A 37 -6.07 15.73 0.32
N LYS A 38 -5.27 16.75 0.67
CA LYS A 38 -5.73 18.14 0.77
C LYS A 38 -6.30 18.65 -0.56
N ILE A 39 -5.63 18.36 -1.67
CA ILE A 39 -6.11 18.75 -3.00
C ILE A 39 -7.44 18.04 -3.31
N ARG A 40 -7.59 16.76 -2.98
CA ARG A 40 -8.86 16.03 -3.15
C ARG A 40 -9.99 16.62 -2.31
N ASP A 41 -9.72 16.90 -1.02
CA ASP A 41 -10.70 17.51 -0.11
C ASP A 41 -11.15 18.90 -0.63
N GLU A 42 -10.22 19.67 -1.22
CA GLU A 42 -10.53 20.97 -1.84
C GLU A 42 -11.37 20.83 -3.11
N VAL A 43 -11.04 19.87 -3.98
CA VAL A 43 -11.83 19.57 -5.19
C VAL A 43 -13.26 19.16 -4.82
N GLU A 44 -13.42 18.29 -3.81
CA GLU A 44 -14.73 17.86 -3.33
C GLU A 44 -15.56 19.03 -2.79
N THR A 45 -14.94 19.88 -1.96
CA THR A 45 -15.59 21.07 -1.41
C THR A 45 -16.09 22.01 -2.52
N ARG A 46 -15.25 22.23 -3.55
CA ARG A 46 -15.59 23.12 -4.68
C ARG A 46 -16.64 22.53 -5.60
N LEU A 47 -16.59 21.22 -5.88
CA LEU A 47 -17.64 20.53 -6.64
C LEU A 47 -18.99 20.60 -5.92
N GLY A 48 -18.99 20.46 -4.59
CA GLY A 48 -20.17 20.66 -3.75
C GLY A 48 -20.74 22.07 -3.89
N GLN A 49 -19.89 23.09 -3.73
CA GLN A 49 -20.29 24.50 -3.90
C GLN A 49 -20.84 24.77 -5.31
N LEU A 50 -20.18 24.27 -6.36
CA LEU A 50 -20.62 24.43 -7.74
C LEU A 50 -22.00 23.80 -7.97
N SER A 51 -22.25 22.61 -7.43
CA SER A 51 -23.57 21.97 -7.54
C SER A 51 -24.68 22.77 -6.86
N GLN A 52 -24.38 23.38 -5.71
CA GLN A 52 -25.30 24.24 -4.98
C GLN A 52 -25.57 25.55 -5.75
N ASP A 53 -24.53 26.20 -6.27
CA ASP A 53 -24.67 27.43 -7.07
C ASP A 53 -25.50 27.17 -8.34
N LEU A 54 -25.31 26.01 -8.99
CA LEU A 54 -26.12 25.60 -10.16
C LEU A 54 -27.59 25.36 -9.79
N TYR A 55 -27.85 24.74 -8.64
CA TYR A 55 -29.20 24.53 -8.13
C TYR A 55 -29.91 25.85 -7.79
N GLU A 56 -29.22 26.77 -7.12
CA GLU A 56 -29.78 28.10 -6.80
C GLU A 56 -30.04 28.94 -8.04
N LEU A 57 -29.14 28.86 -9.02
CA LEU A 57 -29.33 29.48 -10.33
C LEU A 57 -30.57 28.92 -11.04
N GLU A 58 -30.78 27.60 -11.03
CA GLU A 58 -31.96 26.96 -11.62
C GLU A 58 -33.25 27.49 -10.97
N ILE A 59 -33.29 27.60 -9.64
CA ILE A 59 -34.44 28.15 -8.92
C ILE A 59 -34.70 29.61 -9.33
N CYS A 60 -33.66 30.45 -9.36
CA CYS A 60 -33.79 31.87 -9.69
C CYS A 60 -34.22 32.09 -11.16
N ALA A 61 -33.73 31.24 -12.07
CA ALA A 61 -34.08 31.29 -13.49
C ALA A 61 -35.49 30.74 -13.76
N GLY A 62 -35.92 29.71 -13.02
CA GLY A 62 -37.22 29.06 -13.19
C GLY A 62 -38.40 29.88 -12.64
N ALA A 63 -38.18 30.67 -11.58
CA ALA A 63 -39.20 31.55 -11.00
C ALA A 63 -38.59 32.92 -10.70
N VAL A 64 -38.51 33.78 -11.72
CA VAL A 64 -37.97 35.14 -11.56
C VAL A 64 -38.88 35.96 -10.65
N VAL A 65 -38.49 36.10 -9.39
CA VAL A 65 -39.14 36.99 -8.44
C VAL A 65 -38.74 38.43 -8.74
N LYS A 66 -39.72 39.33 -8.88
CA LYS A 66 -39.48 40.76 -9.11
C LYS A 66 -38.52 41.32 -8.06
N GLY A 67 -37.43 41.94 -8.51
CA GLY A 67 -36.39 42.50 -7.64
C GLY A 67 -35.24 41.54 -7.28
N GLN A 68 -35.22 40.31 -7.82
CA GLN A 68 -34.07 39.38 -7.70
C GLN A 68 -33.35 39.13 -9.03
N GLU A 69 -33.63 39.93 -10.05
CA GLU A 69 -33.04 39.81 -11.40
C GLU A 69 -31.50 39.95 -11.38
N ASP A 70 -30.96 40.75 -10.47
CA ASP A 70 -29.51 40.97 -10.31
C ASP A 70 -28.75 39.78 -9.69
N ARG A 71 -29.47 38.80 -9.11
CA ARG A 71 -28.84 37.63 -8.46
C ARG A 71 -28.35 36.61 -9.47
N ILE A 72 -29.00 36.50 -10.63
CA ILE A 72 -28.63 35.56 -11.71
C ILE A 72 -27.20 35.84 -12.23
N PRO A 73 -26.83 37.10 -12.58
CA PRO A 73 -25.45 37.44 -12.92
C PRO A 73 -24.44 37.09 -11.83
N GLU A 74 -24.82 37.24 -10.56
CA GLU A 74 -23.94 36.93 -9.43
C GLU A 74 -23.64 35.43 -9.34
N TYR A 75 -24.65 34.57 -9.45
CA TYR A 75 -24.46 33.12 -9.50
C TYR A 75 -23.63 32.68 -10.70
N MET A 76 -23.88 33.25 -11.88
CA MET A 76 -23.08 32.98 -13.08
C MET A 76 -21.61 33.34 -12.91
N LYS A 77 -21.31 34.47 -12.25
CA LYS A 77 -19.94 34.86 -11.93
C LYS A 77 -19.27 33.85 -11.00
N ARG A 78 -19.95 33.44 -9.92
CA ARG A 78 -19.42 32.45 -8.97
C ARG A 78 -19.16 31.10 -9.65
N ILE A 79 -20.08 30.61 -10.47
CA ILE A 79 -19.92 29.36 -11.25
C ILE A 79 -18.66 29.42 -12.12
N ASN A 80 -18.47 30.52 -12.87
CA ASN A 80 -17.29 30.70 -13.71
C ASN A 80 -15.99 30.72 -12.88
N GLU A 81 -15.98 31.42 -11.75
CA GLU A 81 -14.83 31.45 -10.85
C GLU A 81 -14.49 30.06 -10.29
N GLN A 82 -15.50 29.27 -9.92
CA GLN A 82 -15.28 27.91 -9.43
C GLN A 82 -14.76 26.98 -10.53
N PHE A 83 -15.23 27.13 -11.77
CA PHE A 83 -14.77 26.33 -12.91
C PHE A 83 -13.29 26.57 -13.22
N VAL A 84 -12.84 27.83 -13.19
CA VAL A 84 -11.43 28.18 -13.37
C VAL A 84 -10.56 27.56 -12.28
N LYS A 85 -10.99 27.66 -11.02
CA LYS A 85 -10.26 27.10 -9.87
C LYS A 85 -10.21 25.57 -9.90
N LEU A 86 -11.29 24.89 -10.29
CA LEU A 86 -11.32 23.44 -10.46
C LEU A 86 -10.35 22.97 -11.56
N ASN A 87 -10.27 23.69 -12.68
CA ASN A 87 -9.33 23.39 -13.75
C ASN A 87 -7.87 23.54 -13.28
N GLU A 88 -7.58 24.57 -12.48
CA GLU A 88 -6.26 24.76 -11.87
C GLU A 88 -5.89 23.61 -10.93
N LEU A 89 -6.79 23.21 -10.03
CA LEU A 89 -6.59 22.07 -9.14
C LEU A 89 -6.43 20.75 -9.90
N SER A 90 -7.19 20.56 -10.99
CA SER A 90 -7.04 19.38 -11.85
C SER A 90 -5.65 19.27 -12.46
N ARG A 91 -5.02 20.40 -12.82
CA ARG A 91 -3.64 20.41 -13.32
C ARG A 91 -2.63 20.09 -12.22
N GLN A 92 -2.88 20.56 -11.00
CA GLN A 92 -2.02 20.28 -9.84
C GLN A 92 -2.06 18.82 -9.40
N MET A 93 -3.17 18.10 -9.64
CA MET A 93 -3.28 16.67 -9.35
C MET A 93 -2.51 15.78 -10.34
N GLN A 94 -2.15 16.29 -11.51
CA GLN A 94 -1.47 15.50 -12.52
C GLN A 94 0.04 15.52 -12.27
N PRO A 95 0.68 14.39 -11.90
CA PRO A 95 2.11 14.38 -11.68
C PRO A 95 2.87 14.65 -12.99
N PRO A 96 4.06 15.26 -12.91
CA PRO A 96 4.89 15.48 -14.09
C PRO A 96 5.25 14.14 -14.75
N PRO A 97 5.25 14.07 -16.10
CA PRO A 97 5.46 12.82 -16.85
C PRO A 97 6.82 12.16 -16.56
N GLU A 98 7.79 12.93 -16.07
CA GLU A 98 9.15 12.50 -15.74
C GLU A 98 9.24 11.66 -14.46
N SER A 99 8.21 11.73 -13.61
CA SER A 99 8.21 11.07 -12.30
C SER A 99 7.89 9.58 -12.36
N GLY A 100 7.47 9.04 -13.52
CA GLY A 100 7.05 7.64 -13.69
C GLY A 100 5.85 7.23 -12.83
N GLN A 101 5.35 8.11 -11.97
CA GLN A 101 4.16 7.92 -11.17
C GLN A 101 2.96 8.14 -12.09
N THR A 102 2.23 7.07 -12.37
CA THR A 102 0.88 7.19 -12.91
C THR A 102 0.09 8.01 -11.88
N GLY A 103 -0.47 9.15 -12.28
CA GLY A 103 -1.29 9.98 -11.38
C GLY A 103 -2.47 9.23 -10.78
N ASP A 104 -3.30 9.92 -10.00
CA ASP A 104 -4.59 9.38 -9.53
C ASP A 104 -5.42 9.00 -10.78
N SER A 105 -5.25 7.76 -11.23
CA SER A 105 -5.83 7.23 -12.45
C SER A 105 -7.03 6.40 -12.06
N VAL A 106 -8.17 6.76 -12.64
CA VAL A 106 -9.44 6.10 -12.36
C VAL A 106 -9.61 4.94 -13.34
N PRO A 107 -9.76 3.68 -12.88
CA PRO A 107 -10.01 2.56 -13.78
C PRO A 107 -11.27 2.79 -14.62
N LYS A 108 -11.23 2.43 -15.92
CA LYS A 108 -12.35 2.64 -16.84
C LYS A 108 -13.68 2.07 -16.33
N GLN A 109 -13.63 0.91 -15.68
CA GLN A 109 -14.82 0.28 -15.10
C GLN A 109 -15.47 1.12 -13.99
N VAL A 110 -14.69 1.91 -13.25
CA VAL A 110 -15.23 2.84 -12.25
C VAL A 110 -15.99 3.97 -12.95
N VAL A 111 -15.45 4.51 -14.04
CA VAL A 111 -16.11 5.53 -14.86
C VAL A 111 -17.42 4.98 -15.44
N GLU A 112 -17.39 3.79 -16.03
CA GLU A 112 -18.59 3.12 -16.56
C GLU A 112 -19.65 2.85 -15.48
N ASN A 113 -19.23 2.57 -14.24
CA ASN A 113 -20.16 2.43 -13.13
C ASN A 113 -20.84 3.76 -12.78
N VAL A 114 -20.08 4.86 -12.74
CA VAL A 114 -20.63 6.20 -12.49
C VAL A 114 -21.62 6.60 -13.59
N ASP A 115 -21.23 6.44 -14.86
CA ASP A 115 -22.07 6.76 -16.03
C ASP A 115 -23.35 5.90 -16.06
N GLY A 116 -23.25 4.65 -15.59
CA GLY A 116 -24.37 3.71 -15.51
C GLY A 116 -25.23 3.85 -14.24
N TYR A 117 -25.05 4.89 -13.43
CA TYR A 117 -25.72 5.09 -12.13
C TYR A 117 -25.54 3.91 -11.15
N ARG A 118 -24.41 3.21 -11.24
CA ARG A 118 -24.04 2.10 -10.36
C ARG A 118 -23.06 2.58 -9.30
N ASN A 119 -23.11 1.93 -8.14
CA ASN A 119 -22.18 2.25 -7.05
C ASN A 119 -20.73 1.85 -7.44
N PRO A 120 -19.79 2.82 -7.52
CA PRO A 120 -18.40 2.54 -7.89
C PRO A 120 -17.67 1.65 -6.87
N HIS A 121 -18.10 1.60 -5.60
CA HIS A 121 -17.52 0.72 -4.58
C HIS A 121 -17.65 -0.77 -4.91
N THR A 122 -18.57 -1.13 -5.81
CA THR A 122 -18.73 -2.51 -6.31
C THR A 122 -17.45 -2.97 -7.01
N TYR A 123 -16.76 -2.08 -7.73
CA TYR A 123 -15.48 -2.38 -8.36
C TYR A 123 -14.44 -2.78 -7.31
N THR A 124 -14.25 -1.95 -6.28
CA THR A 124 -13.26 -2.19 -5.22
C THR A 124 -13.56 -3.48 -4.46
N LYS A 125 -14.83 -3.74 -4.11
CA LYS A 125 -15.24 -4.99 -3.45
C LYS A 125 -14.91 -6.21 -4.30
N ASN A 126 -15.23 -6.18 -5.58
CA ASN A 126 -14.96 -7.30 -6.49
C ASN A 126 -13.47 -7.49 -6.74
N ALA A 127 -12.72 -6.40 -6.92
CA ALA A 127 -11.27 -6.44 -7.08
C ALA A 127 -10.58 -7.05 -5.85
N LEU A 128 -10.99 -6.63 -4.65
CA LEU A 128 -10.45 -7.18 -3.40
C LEU A 128 -10.81 -8.66 -3.25
N SER A 129 -12.07 -9.03 -3.47
CA SER A 129 -12.53 -10.42 -3.36
C SER A 129 -11.79 -11.34 -4.34
N ARG A 130 -11.58 -10.86 -5.58
CA ARG A 130 -10.82 -11.58 -6.60
C ARG A 130 -9.35 -11.71 -6.22
N ALA A 131 -8.70 -10.63 -5.78
CA ALA A 131 -7.30 -10.66 -5.36
C ALA A 131 -7.10 -11.62 -4.18
N THR A 132 -7.98 -11.60 -3.18
CA THR A 132 -7.94 -12.56 -2.06
C THR A 132 -8.12 -13.99 -2.54
N GLY A 133 -9.10 -14.24 -3.41
CA GLY A 133 -9.34 -15.58 -3.97
C GLY A 133 -8.16 -16.09 -4.79
N GLU A 134 -7.58 -15.24 -5.65
CA GLU A 134 -6.40 -15.56 -6.47
C GLU A 134 -5.17 -15.84 -5.60
N ASN A 135 -4.95 -15.06 -4.53
CA ASN A 135 -3.86 -15.28 -3.58
C ASN A 135 -4.02 -16.60 -2.81
N GLN A 136 -5.23 -16.89 -2.32
CA GLN A 136 -5.51 -18.16 -1.64
C GLN A 136 -5.38 -19.36 -2.58
N TYR A 137 -5.84 -19.21 -3.82
CA TYR A 137 -5.70 -20.24 -4.85
C TYR A 137 -4.23 -20.50 -5.19
N ALA A 138 -3.43 -19.45 -5.38
CA ALA A 138 -2.00 -19.55 -5.62
C ALA A 138 -1.28 -20.23 -4.45
N LEU A 139 -1.57 -19.82 -3.21
CA LEU A 139 -1.04 -20.45 -2.00
C LEU A 139 -1.40 -21.94 -1.93
N GLY A 140 -2.66 -22.30 -2.18
CA GLY A 140 -3.13 -23.68 -2.17
C GLY A 140 -2.39 -24.55 -3.21
N ARG A 141 -2.11 -24.01 -4.40
CA ARG A 141 -1.30 -24.70 -5.41
C ARG A 141 0.14 -24.92 -4.96
N ILE A 142 0.76 -23.93 -4.33
CA ILE A 142 2.13 -24.04 -3.80
C ILE A 142 2.19 -25.12 -2.72
N LEU A 143 1.25 -25.12 -1.77
CA LEU A 143 1.16 -26.13 -0.71
C LEU A 143 0.90 -27.54 -1.27
N GLY A 144 0.04 -27.66 -2.28
CA GLY A 144 -0.20 -28.93 -2.97
C GLY A 144 1.05 -29.48 -3.64
N LEU A 145 1.80 -28.63 -4.35
CA LEU A 145 3.08 -29.01 -4.97
C LEU A 145 4.12 -29.41 -3.92
N GLU A 146 4.16 -28.72 -2.78
CA GLU A 146 5.06 -29.06 -1.69
C GLU A 146 4.71 -30.43 -1.09
N SER A 147 3.42 -30.70 -0.85
CA SER A 147 2.94 -32.01 -0.37
C SER A 147 3.29 -33.12 -1.35
N PHE A 148 3.02 -32.92 -2.65
CA PHE A 148 3.39 -33.88 -3.69
C PHE A 148 4.90 -34.15 -3.72
N ARG A 149 5.72 -33.09 -3.61
CA ARG A 149 7.18 -33.21 -3.55
C ARG A 149 7.64 -34.03 -2.35
N ARG A 150 7.01 -33.88 -1.18
CA ARG A 150 7.31 -34.68 0.02
C ARG A 150 6.97 -36.15 -0.21
N GLN A 151 5.76 -36.45 -0.67
CA GLN A 151 5.31 -37.81 -0.94
C GLN A 151 6.21 -38.51 -1.97
N LEU A 152 6.57 -37.81 -3.05
CA LEU A 152 7.45 -38.34 -4.08
C LEU A 152 8.85 -38.63 -3.53
N HIS A 153 9.40 -37.73 -2.73
CA HIS A 153 10.71 -37.93 -2.11
C HIS A 153 10.71 -39.12 -1.15
N ASP A 154 9.64 -39.28 -0.36
CA ASP A 154 9.51 -40.38 0.60
C ASP A 154 9.34 -41.73 -0.13
N ALA A 155 8.55 -41.77 -1.22
CA ALA A 155 8.39 -42.95 -2.06
C ALA A 155 9.69 -43.37 -2.77
N ILE A 156 10.43 -42.40 -3.35
CA ILE A 156 11.72 -42.69 -3.99
C ILE A 156 12.74 -43.18 -2.96
N GLY A 157 12.76 -42.59 -1.75
CA GLY A 157 13.65 -43.05 -0.68
C GLY A 157 13.36 -44.49 -0.24
N ALA A 158 12.10 -44.92 -0.30
CA ALA A 158 11.69 -46.29 0.01
C ALA A 158 12.05 -47.30 -1.10
N GLU A 159 11.83 -46.95 -2.37
CA GLU A 159 12.09 -47.87 -3.49
C GLU A 159 13.55 -47.90 -3.96
N LEU A 160 14.27 -46.78 -3.85
CA LEU A 160 15.64 -46.62 -4.34
C LEU A 160 16.60 -46.17 -3.23
N PRO A 161 16.83 -47.01 -2.19
CA PRO A 161 17.66 -46.63 -1.05
C PRO A 161 19.14 -46.40 -1.39
N SER A 162 19.61 -46.91 -2.54
CA SER A 162 21.00 -46.73 -3.00
C SER A 162 21.25 -45.39 -3.67
N VAL A 163 20.21 -44.61 -3.98
CA VAL A 163 20.33 -43.33 -4.68
C VAL A 163 20.28 -42.19 -3.65
N PRO A 164 21.37 -41.42 -3.47
CA PRO A 164 21.37 -40.29 -2.56
C PRO A 164 20.46 -39.17 -3.10
N LEU A 165 19.41 -38.85 -2.35
CA LEU A 165 18.46 -37.80 -2.70
C LEU A 165 19.04 -36.41 -2.38
N PRO A 166 18.85 -35.41 -3.25
CA PRO A 166 19.34 -34.06 -3.02
C PRO A 166 18.63 -33.38 -1.83
N PRO A 167 19.32 -32.46 -1.11
CA PRO A 167 18.75 -31.80 0.05
C PRO A 167 17.55 -30.92 -0.31
N ARG A 168 16.53 -30.93 0.55
CA ARG A 168 15.31 -30.12 0.39
C ARG A 168 15.64 -28.64 0.57
N ARG A 169 15.71 -27.88 -0.53
CA ARG A 169 15.94 -26.42 -0.51
C ARG A 169 14.84 -25.59 0.16
N HIS A 170 13.66 -26.17 0.37
CA HIS A 170 12.49 -25.48 0.96
C HIS A 170 11.89 -26.39 2.02
N GLN A 171 12.58 -26.52 3.16
CA GLN A 171 11.97 -27.06 4.35
C GLN A 171 11.46 -25.85 5.14
N PRO A 172 10.14 -25.72 5.39
CA PRO A 172 9.66 -24.74 6.35
C PRO A 172 10.41 -24.99 7.65
N LEU A 173 11.08 -23.97 8.21
CA LEU A 173 11.71 -24.10 9.52
C LEU A 173 10.63 -24.62 10.50
N PRO A 174 10.90 -25.67 11.28
CA PRO A 174 9.97 -26.10 12.29
C PRO A 174 9.70 -24.91 13.22
N ALA A 175 8.43 -24.52 13.34
CA ALA A 175 8.02 -23.55 14.33
C ALA A 175 8.51 -24.06 15.70
N SER A 176 9.45 -23.35 16.30
CA SER A 176 9.90 -23.59 17.67
C SER A 176 8.67 -23.74 18.55
N ALA A 177 8.53 -24.90 19.19
CA ALA A 177 7.42 -25.20 20.11
C ALA A 177 7.30 -24.08 21.16
N PRO A 178 6.08 -23.73 21.61
CA PRO A 178 5.90 -22.81 22.72
C PRO A 178 6.55 -23.43 23.95
N ALA A 179 7.54 -22.73 24.51
CA ALA A 179 8.09 -23.06 25.81
C ALA A 179 6.94 -23.05 26.83
N GLY A 180 6.62 -24.23 27.35
CA GLY A 180 5.64 -24.39 28.41
C GLY A 180 6.11 -23.69 29.68
N ASP A 181 5.16 -23.00 30.32
CA ASP A 181 5.21 -22.54 31.69
C ASP A 181 5.61 -23.70 32.63
N ASP A 182 6.63 -23.47 33.48
CA ASP A 182 6.61 -23.98 34.85
C ASP A 182 7.43 -23.09 35.82
N ALA A 183 6.70 -22.46 36.74
CA ALA A 183 6.96 -22.22 38.15
C ALA A 183 8.30 -21.60 38.66
N THR A 184 8.15 -20.34 39.11
CA THR A 184 8.51 -19.82 40.46
C THR A 184 9.96 -19.82 40.97
N ARG A 185 10.34 -18.62 41.46
CA ARG A 185 11.14 -18.34 42.67
C ARG A 185 12.67 -18.34 42.52
N SER A 186 13.25 -17.14 42.42
CA SER A 186 14.05 -16.56 43.52
C SER A 186 14.43 -15.10 43.25
N MET A 187 14.12 -14.26 44.23
CA MET A 187 14.74 -12.96 44.46
C MET A 187 16.26 -13.13 44.64
N ALA A 188 17.06 -12.19 44.15
CA ALA A 188 17.84 -11.28 44.99
C ALA A 188 19.03 -10.64 44.24
N THR A 189 19.13 -9.32 44.43
CA THR A 189 20.35 -8.51 44.52
C THR A 189 21.06 -8.08 43.22
N GLN A 190 20.71 -6.86 42.83
CA GLN A 190 21.53 -5.89 42.09
C GLN A 190 22.52 -5.25 43.06
N GLU A 191 23.83 -5.38 42.81
CA GLU A 191 24.86 -4.43 43.21
C GLU A 191 25.88 -4.31 42.07
N GLU A 192 26.14 -3.07 41.66
CA GLU A 192 27.16 -2.57 40.73
C GLU A 192 28.23 -1.82 41.57
N PRO A 193 29.32 -1.26 41.01
CA PRO A 193 30.51 -1.78 40.31
C PRO A 193 31.79 -1.45 41.15
N PRO A 194 33.07 -1.37 40.65
CA PRO A 194 33.52 -0.27 39.77
C PRO A 194 34.68 -0.56 38.77
N GLN A 195 34.66 0.23 37.68
CA GLN A 195 35.74 0.94 36.96
C GLN A 195 37.17 0.38 36.82
N ALA A 196 37.73 0.47 35.60
CA ALA A 196 38.90 1.33 35.31
C ALA A 196 39.31 1.36 33.81
N ASN A 197 39.17 2.55 33.22
CA ASN A 197 40.02 3.30 32.27
C ASN A 197 40.98 2.61 31.26
N GLY A 198 41.00 3.19 30.06
CA GLY A 198 42.11 3.14 29.12
C GLY A 198 41.91 4.05 27.91
N ASP A 199 42.23 5.34 28.07
CA ASP A 199 42.45 6.32 26.99
C ASP A 199 43.62 5.92 26.07
N THR A 200 43.54 6.24 24.77
CA THR A 200 44.61 6.97 24.04
C THR A 200 44.13 7.49 22.68
N ASN A 201 44.46 8.77 22.47
CA ASN A 201 44.41 9.63 21.28
C ASN A 201 45.04 9.10 19.97
N GLY A 202 44.64 9.72 18.85
CA GLY A 202 45.46 9.92 17.64
C GLY A 202 44.61 9.97 16.35
N HIS A 203 44.17 11.14 15.86
CA HIS A 203 44.90 12.12 15.02
C HIS A 203 44.77 11.87 13.51
N ASP A 204 44.15 12.86 12.85
CA ASP A 204 44.30 13.34 11.47
C ASP A 204 43.98 12.46 10.24
N GLY A 205 43.39 13.14 9.24
CA GLY A 205 43.59 12.77 7.84
C GLY A 205 42.36 12.88 6.96
N LEU A 206 42.08 14.08 6.48
CA LEU A 206 41.26 14.37 5.31
C LEU A 206 41.79 13.61 4.09
N ASP A 207 40.90 13.04 3.26
CA ASP A 207 40.97 13.29 1.81
C ASP A 207 39.67 12.90 1.10
N HIS A 208 39.11 13.92 0.43
CA HIS A 208 37.85 13.90 -0.29
C HIS A 208 38.19 13.88 -1.78
N VAL A 209 38.10 12.71 -2.42
CA VAL A 209 38.34 12.59 -3.87
C VAL A 209 37.02 12.83 -4.61
N GLN A 210 36.91 14.02 -5.21
CA GLN A 210 35.93 14.32 -6.25
C GLN A 210 36.28 13.55 -7.53
N VAL A 211 35.36 12.70 -7.99
CA VAL A 211 35.41 12.13 -9.34
C VAL A 211 34.76 13.12 -10.30
N LYS A 212 35.60 13.78 -11.09
CA LYS A 212 35.26 14.65 -12.21
C LYS A 212 34.84 13.77 -13.40
N VAL A 213 33.58 13.89 -13.83
CA VAL A 213 33.07 13.27 -15.06
C VAL A 213 33.40 14.23 -16.21
N GLU A 214 34.37 13.85 -17.05
CA GLU A 214 34.66 14.54 -18.31
C GLU A 214 33.72 14.02 -19.41
N GLY A 215 32.94 14.93 -19.97
CA GLY A 215 32.11 14.70 -21.15
C GLY A 215 32.97 14.65 -22.41
N ASN A 216 32.88 13.53 -23.13
CA ASN A 216 33.50 13.35 -24.43
C ASN A 216 32.46 13.68 -25.51
N VAL A 217 32.62 14.80 -26.19
CA VAL A 217 31.87 15.18 -27.39
C VAL A 217 32.74 14.84 -28.58
N ASN A 218 32.36 13.80 -29.32
CA ASN A 218 32.86 13.56 -30.68
C ASN A 218 31.64 13.48 -31.61
N GLY A 219 31.68 14.32 -32.65
CA GLY A 219 30.72 14.34 -33.75
C GLY A 219 31.12 13.40 -34.90
N GLU A 220 30.62 13.77 -36.08
CA GLU A 220 30.58 13.04 -37.37
C GLU A 220 29.38 12.10 -37.51
N ALA A 221 28.55 12.19 -38.55
CA ALA A 221 28.49 13.04 -39.74
C ALA A 221 27.03 13.04 -40.27
#